data_AF-A0A357M5J6-F1
#
_entry.id   AF-A0A357M5J6-F1
#
_cell.length_a   1.000
_cell.length_b   1.000
_cell.length_c   1.000
_cell.angle_alpha   90.00
_cell.angle_beta   90.00
_cell.angle_gamma   90.00
#
_symmetry.space_group_name_H-M   'P 1'
#
loop_
_entity.id
_entity.type
_entity.pdbx_description
1 polymer ?
#
loop_
_entity_poly.entity_id
_entity_poly.type
_entity_poly.pdbx_seq_one_letter_code
_entity_poly.pdbx_strand_id
1 'polypeptide(L)'
;MVSSLFISSDDIPVNVGKSSYLAVDRVWQDGDVVEYDIPMSVRIESMPDNPNRIAFLYGPLVLACDIGPINAELGSDRALASLLIGDRETLTDSLIQSNVSKNVFRMKGLGYAGDLNFVLSTLCMIIVIP
;
A
#
# COMPACT_ATOMS: atom_id res chain seq x y z
N MET A 1 9.71 -4.38 8.85
CA MET A 1 11.02 -4.40 9.53
C MET A 1 11.51 -2.97 9.53
N VAL A 2 12.10 -2.45 10.60
CA VAL A 2 12.68 -1.09 10.62
C VAL A 2 14.01 -1.14 9.87
N SER A 3 14.26 -0.21 8.95
CA SER A 3 15.51 -0.19 8.15
C SER A 3 16.59 0.67 8.77
N SER A 4 16.21 1.75 9.46
CA SER A 4 17.11 2.74 10.06
C SER A 4 16.44 3.38 11.27
N LEU A 5 17.24 3.72 12.28
CA LEU A 5 16.83 4.45 13.47
C LEU A 5 17.91 5.50 13.78
N PHE A 6 17.51 6.76 13.82
CA PHE A 6 18.35 7.87 14.25
C PHE A 6 17.80 8.44 15.56
N ILE A 7 18.68 8.76 16.49
CA ILE A 7 18.30 9.52 17.70
C ILE A 7 19.16 10.76 17.76
N SER A 8 18.54 11.93 17.65
CA SER A 8 19.24 13.22 17.71
C SER A 8 20.44 13.28 16.73
N SER A 9 20.26 12.69 15.53
CA SER A 9 21.26 12.52 14.44
C SER A 9 22.34 11.45 14.61
N ASP A 10 22.33 10.68 15.71
CA ASP A 10 23.19 9.50 15.89
C ASP A 10 22.53 8.25 15.28
N ASP A 11 23.25 7.53 14.42
CA ASP A 11 22.80 6.28 13.79
C ASP A 11 22.90 5.10 14.77
N ILE A 12 21.78 4.40 14.97
CA ILE A 12 21.72 3.24 15.85
C ILE A 12 21.60 1.98 15.00
N PRO A 13 22.54 1.01 15.12
CA PRO A 13 22.47 -0.21 14.34
C PRO A 13 21.21 -1.01 14.69
N VAL A 14 20.35 -1.19 13.69
CA VAL A 14 19.08 -1.93 13.82
C VAL A 14 19.32 -3.41 13.50
N ASN A 15 19.38 -4.27 14.52
CA ASN A 15 19.46 -5.72 14.36
C ASN A 15 18.28 -6.41 15.06
N VAL A 16 17.10 -6.29 14.45
CA VAL A 16 15.85 -6.87 14.95
C VAL A 16 15.19 -7.76 13.91
N GLY A 17 14.61 -8.87 14.35
CA GLY A 17 13.92 -9.84 13.50
C GLY A 17 12.58 -9.34 12.93
N LYS A 18 11.87 -10.24 12.25
CA LYS A 18 10.48 -9.96 11.83
C LYS A 18 9.56 -9.92 13.06
N SER A 19 8.62 -8.98 13.10
CA SER A 19 7.61 -8.86 14.17
C SER A 19 8.19 -8.78 15.58
N SER A 20 9.24 -8.00 15.77
CA SER A 20 9.90 -7.79 17.07
C SER A 20 9.95 -6.33 17.46
N TYR A 21 10.40 -6.07 18.69
CA TYR A 21 10.63 -4.74 19.23
C TYR A 21 12.12 -4.38 19.18
N LEU A 22 12.42 -3.11 18.95
CA LEU A 22 13.77 -2.54 19.09
C LEU A 22 13.82 -1.77 20.41
N ALA A 23 14.57 -2.30 21.38
CA ALA A 23 14.78 -1.63 22.65
C ALA A 23 15.92 -0.61 22.51
N VAL A 24 15.67 0.63 22.95
CA VAL A 24 16.66 1.70 23.01
C VAL A 24 16.98 1.94 24.49
N ASP A 25 18.18 1.51 24.91
CA ASP A 25 18.64 1.66 26.28
C ASP A 25 19.57 2.87 26.40
N ARG A 26 19.02 4.01 26.85
CA ARG A 26 19.76 5.25 27.13
C ARG A 26 19.05 6.11 28.16
N VAL A 27 19.75 7.13 28.65
CA VAL A 27 19.14 8.22 29.41
C VAL A 27 18.53 9.22 28.45
N TRP A 28 17.21 9.42 28.55
CA TRP A 28 16.47 10.39 27.76
C TRP A 28 16.58 11.79 28.37
N GLN A 29 16.74 12.79 27.51
CA GLN A 29 16.77 14.20 27.88
C GLN A 29 15.66 14.96 27.16
N ASP A 30 15.26 16.09 27.73
CA ASP A 30 14.25 16.94 27.09
C ASP A 30 14.78 17.45 25.74
N GLY A 31 13.98 17.28 24.69
CA GLY A 31 14.35 17.60 23.31
C GLY A 31 15.01 16.47 22.51
N ASP A 32 15.19 15.26 23.05
CA ASP A 32 15.61 14.10 22.25
C ASP A 32 14.56 13.76 21.17
N VAL A 33 15.01 13.56 19.92
CA VAL A 33 14.15 13.22 18.78
C VAL A 33 14.51 11.83 18.26
N VAL A 34 13.50 10.98 18.09
CA VAL A 34 13.65 9.65 17.50
C VAL A 34 13.09 9.67 16.09
N GLU A 35 13.95 9.43 15.11
CA GLU A 35 13.58 9.28 13.70
C GLU A 35 13.78 7.82 13.29
N TYR A 36 12.84 7.24 12.55
CA TYR A 36 12.95 5.86 12.10
C TYR A 36 12.33 5.71 10.72
N ASP A 37 12.87 4.80 9.92
CA ASP A 37 12.31 4.43 8.63
C ASP A 37 11.77 3.01 8.66
N ILE A 38 10.54 2.87 8.18
CA ILE A 38 9.92 1.58 7.91
C ILE A 38 9.87 1.43 6.38
N PRO A 39 10.60 0.48 5.77
CA PRO A 39 10.46 0.15 4.37
C PRO A 39 9.02 -0.24 4.06
N MET A 40 8.39 0.57 3.20
CA MET A 40 7.05 0.35 2.67
C MET A 40 7.19 -0.04 1.20
N SER A 41 6.67 -1.21 0.84
CA SER A 41 6.68 -1.72 -0.53
C SER A 41 5.27 -2.08 -0.99
N VAL A 42 5.04 -1.97 -2.30
CA VAL A 42 3.81 -2.46 -2.94
C VAL A 42 3.88 -3.99 -3.04
N ARG A 43 2.78 -4.65 -2.72
CA ARG A 43 2.63 -6.11 -2.82
C ARG A 43 1.19 -6.50 -3.09
N ILE A 44 1.00 -7.68 -3.65
CA ILE A 44 -0.32 -8.24 -3.95
C ILE A 44 -0.59 -9.44 -3.05
N GLU A 45 -1.72 -9.44 -2.36
CA GLU A 45 -2.25 -10.63 -1.67
C GLU A 45 -3.46 -11.17 -2.41
N SER A 46 -3.50 -12.50 -2.60
CA SER A 46 -4.71 -13.17 -3.08
C SER A 46 -5.67 -13.40 -1.93
N MET A 47 -6.96 -13.39 -2.23
CA MET A 47 -7.95 -13.73 -1.22
C MET A 47 -7.98 -15.23 -0.94
N PRO A 48 -8.28 -15.65 0.30
CA PRO A 48 -8.30 -17.06 0.67
C PRO A 48 -9.36 -17.87 -0.08
N ASP A 49 -10.46 -17.24 -0.50
CA ASP A 49 -11.59 -17.87 -1.19
C ASP A 49 -11.38 -17.99 -2.70
N ASN A 50 -10.76 -16.98 -3.32
CA ASN A 50 -10.54 -16.95 -4.75
C ASN A 50 -9.12 -16.43 -5.07
N PRO A 51 -8.21 -17.26 -5.59
CA PRO A 51 -6.83 -16.84 -5.86
C PRO A 51 -6.72 -15.78 -6.96
N ASN A 52 -7.72 -15.70 -7.86
CA ASN A 52 -7.78 -14.70 -8.93
C ASN A 52 -8.33 -13.34 -8.44
N ARG A 53 -8.83 -13.29 -7.20
CA ARG A 53 -9.23 -12.05 -6.54
C ARG A 53 -8.06 -11.56 -5.70
N ILE A 54 -7.63 -10.35 -5.96
CA ILE A 54 -6.42 -9.79 -5.34
C ILE A 54 -6.68 -8.46 -4.64
N ALA A 55 -5.86 -8.17 -3.64
CA ALA A 55 -5.75 -6.87 -3.00
C ALA A 55 -4.33 -6.32 -3.21
N PHE A 56 -4.24 -5.02 -3.45
CA PHE A 56 -2.98 -4.30 -3.44
C PHE A 56 -2.72 -3.73 -2.05
N LEU A 57 -1.49 -3.88 -1.57
CA LEU A 57 -1.06 -3.40 -0.26
C LEU A 57 0.21 -2.57 -0.40
N TYR A 58 0.33 -1.54 0.43
CA TYR A 58 1.55 -0.76 0.62
C TYR A 58 1.99 -0.92 2.08
N GLY A 59 3.01 -1.76 2.31
CA GLY A 59 3.36 -2.21 3.65
C GLY A 59 2.19 -2.94 4.34
N PRO A 60 1.74 -2.48 5.53
CA PRO A 60 0.57 -3.03 6.22
C PRO A 60 -0.77 -2.42 5.77
N LEU A 61 -0.77 -1.44 4.85
CA LEU A 61 -1.97 -0.71 4.45
C LEU A 61 -2.57 -1.32 3.19
N VAL A 62 -3.90 -1.45 3.16
CA VAL A 62 -4.65 -1.90 1.99
C VAL A 62 -4.98 -0.70 1.10
N LEU A 63 -4.78 -0.85 -0.20
CA LEU A 63 -5.14 0.14 -1.22
C LEU A 63 -6.55 -0.12 -1.75
N ALA A 64 -7.37 0.94 -1.79
CA ALA A 64 -8.68 0.90 -2.42
C ALA A 64 -8.62 1.62 -3.77
N CYS A 65 -9.14 0.99 -4.81
CA CYS A 65 -9.30 1.62 -6.11
C CYS A 65 -10.53 2.54 -6.10
N ASP A 66 -10.36 3.78 -6.53
CA ASP A 66 -11.47 4.66 -6.85
C ASP A 66 -11.98 4.32 -8.26
N ILE A 67 -13.19 3.74 -8.31
CA ILE A 67 -13.89 3.37 -9.55
C ILE A 67 -14.96 4.40 -9.95
N GLY A 68 -14.98 5.57 -9.30
CA GLY A 68 -15.94 6.64 -9.55
C GLY A 68 -17.29 6.46 -8.83
N PRO A 69 -18.16 7.49 -8.89
CA PRO A 69 -19.42 7.52 -8.16
C PRO A 69 -20.44 6.50 -8.68
N ILE A 70 -21.29 6.02 -7.78
CA ILE A 70 -22.29 4.99 -8.06
C ILE A 70 -23.28 5.38 -9.17
N ASN A 71 -23.51 6.69 -9.35
CA ASN A 71 -24.56 7.24 -10.19
C ASN A 71 -24.05 7.72 -11.55
N ALA A 72 -22.74 7.59 -11.82
CA ALA A 72 -22.23 7.81 -13.16
C ALA A 72 -22.80 6.71 -14.06
N GLU A 73 -23.32 7.08 -15.23
CA GLU A 73 -23.75 6.15 -16.28
C GLU A 73 -22.53 5.43 -16.87
N LEU A 74 -21.86 4.60 -16.05
CA LEU A 74 -21.12 3.48 -16.58
C LEU A 74 -22.19 2.56 -17.16
N GLY A 75 -22.11 2.26 -18.46
CA GLY A 75 -22.97 1.25 -19.08
C GLY A 75 -22.86 -0.11 -18.37
N SER A 76 -23.44 -1.15 -18.98
CA SER A 76 -23.46 -2.54 -18.49
C SER A 76 -22.10 -3.14 -18.05
N ASP A 77 -20.98 -2.47 -18.32
CA ASP A 77 -19.60 -2.89 -18.05
C ASP A 77 -19.06 -2.50 -16.67
N ARG A 78 -19.87 -1.95 -15.76
CA ARG A 78 -19.39 -1.59 -14.41
C ARG A 78 -18.89 -2.80 -13.60
N ALA A 79 -19.42 -4.00 -13.84
CA ALA A 79 -18.89 -5.23 -13.26
C ALA A 79 -17.41 -5.46 -13.63
N LEU A 80 -17.00 -4.97 -14.80
CA LEU A 80 -15.65 -5.12 -15.32
C LEU A 80 -14.70 -4.01 -14.85
N ALA A 81 -15.18 -2.96 -14.18
CA ALA A 81 -14.32 -1.89 -13.64
C ALA A 81 -13.28 -2.42 -12.62
N SER A 82 -13.56 -3.59 -12.05
CA SER A 82 -12.68 -4.32 -11.13
C SER A 82 -11.71 -5.30 -11.80
N LEU A 83 -11.88 -5.54 -13.11
CA LEU A 83 -11.11 -6.50 -13.85
C LEU A 83 -9.74 -5.91 -14.21
N LEU A 84 -8.70 -6.67 -13.85
CA LEU A 84 -7.32 -6.33 -14.10
C LEU A 84 -6.74 -7.29 -15.15
N ILE A 85 -5.94 -6.74 -16.06
CA ILE A 85 -5.34 -7.47 -17.18
C ILE A 85 -3.83 -7.54 -16.94
N GLY A 86 -3.31 -8.75 -16.77
CA GLY A 86 -1.88 -9.00 -16.59
C GLY A 86 -1.59 -10.04 -15.51
N ASP A 87 -0.31 -10.39 -15.40
CA ASP A 87 0.18 -11.22 -14.30
C ASP A 87 0.51 -10.38 -13.05
N ARG A 88 0.84 -11.04 -11.95
CA ARG A 88 1.09 -10.36 -10.66
C ARG A 88 2.30 -9.43 -10.70
N GLU A 89 3.33 -9.78 -11.46
CA GLU A 89 4.56 -8.98 -11.55
C GLU A 89 4.24 -7.68 -12.28
N THR A 90 3.62 -7.78 -13.45
CA THR A 90 3.14 -6.65 -14.25
C THR A 90 2.21 -5.75 -13.44
N LEU A 91 1.25 -6.33 -12.72
CA LEU A 91 0.31 -5.57 -11.89
C LEU A 91 1.02 -4.85 -10.72
N THR A 92 2.01 -5.47 -10.10
CA THR A 92 2.78 -4.85 -8.99
C THR A 92 3.65 -3.71 -9.50
N ASP A 93 4.37 -3.93 -10.60
CA ASP A 93 5.32 -2.95 -11.15
C ASP A 93 4.62 -1.73 -11.78
N SER A 94 3.38 -1.92 -12.23
CA SER A 94 2.57 -0.84 -12.81
C SER A 94 2.05 0.17 -11.79
N LEU A 95 2.09 -0.15 -10.49
CA LEU A 95 1.60 0.71 -9.40
C LEU A 95 2.66 1.74 -9.01
N ILE A 96 2.48 2.95 -9.53
CA ILE A 96 3.40 4.05 -9.30
C ILE A 96 2.82 4.99 -8.25
N GLN A 97 3.57 5.23 -7.17
CA GLN A 97 3.21 6.21 -6.14
C GLN A 97 3.25 7.64 -6.73
N SER A 98 2.26 8.45 -6.40
CA SER A 98 2.20 9.84 -6.85
C SER A 98 3.27 10.69 -6.18
N ASN A 99 3.92 11.56 -6.97
CA ASN A 99 4.86 12.55 -6.46
C ASN A 99 4.18 13.70 -5.69
N VAL A 100 2.86 13.87 -5.86
CA VAL A 100 2.08 14.94 -5.21
C VAL A 100 1.59 14.51 -3.83
N SER A 101 1.21 13.24 -3.67
CA SER A 101 0.67 12.71 -2.43
C SER A 101 1.13 11.27 -2.24
N LYS A 102 1.84 11.02 -1.14
CA LYS A 102 2.35 9.68 -0.77
C LYS A 102 1.22 8.64 -0.57
N ASN A 103 -0.03 9.07 -0.45
CA ASN A 103 -1.17 8.21 -0.19
C ASN A 103 -1.92 7.78 -1.46
N VAL A 104 -1.46 8.21 -2.64
CA VAL A 104 -2.11 7.94 -3.93
C VAL A 104 -1.16 7.14 -4.80
N PHE A 105 -1.69 6.07 -5.40
CA PHE A 105 -1.00 5.25 -6.39
C PHE A 105 -1.80 5.24 -7.68
N ARG A 106 -1.10 5.09 -8.80
CA ARG A 106 -1.72 5.05 -10.14
C ARG A 106 -1.25 3.81 -10.88
N MET A 107 -2.19 3.17 -11.54
CA MET A 107 -1.94 2.06 -12.47
C MET A 107 -2.49 2.46 -13.83
N LYS A 108 -1.66 2.35 -14.87
CA LYS A 108 -2.01 2.77 -16.23
C LYS A 108 -2.30 1.57 -17.12
N GLY A 109 -3.43 1.61 -17.83
CA GLY A 109 -3.75 0.68 -18.92
C GLY A 109 -3.96 -0.80 -18.57
N LEU A 110 -3.96 -1.16 -17.29
CA LEU A 110 -4.20 -2.55 -16.84
C LEU A 110 -5.58 -2.77 -16.23
N GLY A 111 -6.35 -1.71 -15.99
CA GLY A 111 -7.77 -1.83 -15.68
C GLY A 111 -8.58 -1.99 -16.97
N TYR A 112 -9.61 -2.83 -16.96
CA TYR A 112 -10.53 -2.93 -18.10
C TYR A 112 -11.20 -1.57 -18.41
N ALA A 113 -11.51 -0.79 -17.38
CA ALA A 113 -12.04 0.57 -17.51
C ALA A 113 -10.96 1.65 -17.79
N GLY A 114 -9.70 1.25 -18.02
CA GLY A 114 -8.57 2.15 -18.28
C GLY A 114 -7.68 2.36 -17.05
N ASP A 115 -7.28 3.62 -16.84
CA ASP A 115 -6.38 4.01 -15.76
C ASP A 115 -7.09 4.01 -14.41
N LEU A 116 -6.44 3.45 -13.39
CA LEU A 116 -6.99 3.26 -12.06
C LEU A 116 -6.19 4.06 -11.03
N ASN A 117 -6.91 4.79 -10.16
CA ASN A 117 -6.31 5.50 -9.03
C ASN A 117 -6.60 4.72 -7.75
N PHE A 118 -5.57 4.55 -6.94
CA PHE A 118 -5.63 3.85 -5.67
C PHE A 118 -5.30 4.83 -4.54
N VAL A 119 -6.02 4.70 -3.44
CA VAL A 119 -5.80 5.49 -2.22
C VAL A 119 -5.62 4.57 -1.03
N LEU A 120 -4.89 5.04 -0.02
CA LEU A 120 -4.83 4.34 1.27
C LEU A 120 -6.24 4.24 1.86
N SER A 121 -6.70 3.02 2.14
CA SER A 121 -8.01 2.80 2.75
C SER A 121 -7.91 2.99 4.26
N THR A 122 -8.59 4.01 4.80
CA THR A 122 -8.73 4.22 6.25
C THR A 122 -9.79 3.32 6.88
N LEU A 123 -10.74 2.83 6.08
CA LEU A 123 -11.61 1.72 6.48
C LEU A 123 -10.95 0.41 6.04
N CYS A 124 -10.77 -0.52 6.98
CA CYS A 124 -10.36 -1.91 6.72
C CYS A 124 -11.46 -2.72 6.00
N MET A 125 -12.22 -2.08 5.11
CA MET A 125 -13.13 -2.77 4.21
C MET A 125 -12.28 -3.25 3.05
N ILE A 126 -11.77 -4.47 3.18
CA ILE A 126 -11.36 -5.26 2.03
C ILE A 126 -12.53 -5.13 1.05
N ILE A 127 -12.34 -4.38 -0.03
CA ILE A 127 -13.35 -4.35 -1.10
C ILE A 127 -13.23 -5.72 -1.76
N VAL A 128 -13.90 -6.70 -1.17
CA VAL A 128 -14.26 -7.95 -1.83
C VAL A 128 -15.31 -7.52 -2.84
N ILE A 129 -14.87 -7.10 -4.02
CA ILE A 129 -15.77 -6.71 -5.12
C ILE A 129 -16.60 -7.96 -5.50
N PRO A 130 -17.86 -8.13 -5.06
CA PRO A 130 -18.56 -9.41 -5.19
C PRO A 130 -18.46 -10.01 -6.60
#